data_AF-A0A0L1JHA2-F1
#
_entry.id   AF-A0A0L1JHA2-F1
#
_cell.length_a   1.000
_cell.length_b   1.000
_cell.length_c   1.000
_cell.angle_alpha   90.00
_cell.angle_beta   90.00
_cell.angle_gamma   90.00
#
_symmetry.space_group_name_H-M   'P 1'
#
loop_
_entity.id
_entity.type
_entity.pdbx_description
1 polymer ?
#
loop_
_entity_poly.entity_id
_entity_poly.type
_entity_poly.pdbx_seq_one_letter_code
_entity_poly.pdbx_strand_id
1 'polypeptide(L)'
;MEISAEEMPEGWTNDPAMLRLHSHPEGSINTIAEWHRLGDIELLMMGTQSSGNLQFIIQSGCCYYWGNLMIDDIFEIRKPKTFPEILHALATKGHFGLKYKKVERIPEGWTNDPIMLERYSHTGSSVSSIAQWYGLENIKVVLMGTRESGDMKFILMSGGRYYRGNLMIDDIFEITKPKTFPAILHALYRRGDWALTYNKVKQVEEI
;
A
#
# COMPACT_ATOMS: atom_id res chain seq x y z
N MET A 1 16.50 17.78 9.93
CA MET A 1 16.50 18.92 8.98
C MET A 1 15.80 20.08 9.68
N GLU A 2 16.34 21.29 9.64
CA GLU A 2 15.73 22.46 10.30
C GLU A 2 14.96 23.26 9.24
N ILE A 3 13.67 23.53 9.46
CA ILE A 3 12.78 24.18 8.49
C ILE A 3 12.44 25.56 9.05
N SER A 4 12.60 26.61 8.24
CA SER A 4 12.23 27.98 8.63
C SER A 4 10.71 28.12 8.77
N ALA A 5 10.26 28.81 9.82
CA ALA A 5 8.84 29.09 10.04
C ALA A 5 8.22 29.93 8.91
N GLU A 6 9.01 30.71 8.18
CA GLU A 6 8.56 31.56 7.07
C GLU A 6 8.21 30.78 5.80
N GLU A 7 8.66 29.53 5.69
CA GLU A 7 8.35 28.64 4.56
C GLU A 7 7.18 27.68 4.88
N MET A 8 6.65 27.73 6.11
CA MET A 8 5.59 26.83 6.56
C MET A 8 4.24 27.21 5.91
N PRO A 9 3.53 26.27 5.26
CA PRO A 9 2.21 26.53 4.73
C PRO A 9 1.24 26.91 5.86
N GLU A 10 0.27 27.78 5.55
CA GLU A 10 -0.71 28.24 6.53
C GLU A 10 -1.45 27.05 7.19
N GLY A 11 -1.51 27.09 8.53
CA GLY A 11 -2.16 26.05 9.32
C GLY A 11 -1.33 24.78 9.51
N TRP A 12 -0.07 24.74 9.09
CA TRP A 12 0.87 23.63 9.35
C TRP A 12 1.88 23.96 10.46
N THR A 13 2.45 22.93 11.07
CA THR A 13 3.54 23.02 12.05
C THR A 13 4.54 21.89 11.86
N ASN A 14 5.80 22.19 12.15
CA ASN A 14 6.90 21.24 12.32
C ASN A 14 7.50 21.31 13.74
N ASP A 15 6.80 21.92 14.70
CA ASP A 15 7.25 22.03 16.08
C ASP A 15 7.56 20.64 16.65
N PRO A 16 8.83 20.34 17.01
CA PRO A 16 9.23 19.03 17.50
C PRO A 16 8.40 18.54 18.69
N ALA A 17 7.92 19.44 19.57
CA ALA A 17 7.08 19.05 20.69
C ALA A 17 5.72 18.52 20.21
N MET A 18 5.11 19.20 19.23
CA MET A 18 3.86 18.78 18.61
C MET A 18 4.03 17.49 17.81
N LEU A 19 5.09 17.37 17.01
CA LEU A 19 5.33 16.15 16.23
C LEU A 19 5.52 14.93 17.15
N ARG A 20 6.21 15.08 18.28
CA ARG A 20 6.40 13.99 19.25
C ARG A 20 5.09 13.49 19.86
N LEU A 21 4.16 14.39 20.17
CA LEU A 21 2.83 14.01 20.68
C LEU A 21 2.08 13.11 19.69
N HIS A 22 2.25 13.34 18.39
CA HIS A 22 1.55 12.61 17.33
C HIS A 22 2.34 11.43 16.74
N SER A 23 3.60 11.28 17.12
CA SER A 23 4.49 10.18 16.70
C SER A 23 4.53 9.02 17.69
N HIS A 24 3.60 8.96 18.65
CA HIS A 24 3.50 7.84 19.59
C HIS A 24 3.32 6.52 18.80
N PRO A 25 3.98 5.41 19.19
CA PRO A 25 3.87 4.13 18.45
C PRO A 25 2.43 3.67 18.24
N GLU A 26 1.57 3.86 19.24
CA GLU A 26 0.13 3.56 19.18
C GLU A 26 -0.74 4.73 18.68
N GLY A 27 -0.12 5.78 18.15
CA GLY A 27 -0.80 6.97 17.63
C GLY A 27 -1.36 6.74 16.22
N SER A 28 -2.43 7.47 15.87
CA SER A 28 -3.16 7.29 14.61
C SER A 28 -2.27 7.33 13.36
N ILE A 29 -1.25 8.19 13.32
CA ILE A 29 -0.34 8.29 12.16
C ILE A 29 0.47 7.00 11.97
N ASN A 30 1.01 6.43 13.06
CA ASN A 30 1.73 5.16 13.00
C ASN A 30 0.80 4.01 12.61
N THR A 31 -0.40 3.95 13.21
CA THR A 31 -1.41 2.94 12.84
C THR A 31 -1.79 3.01 11.36
N ILE A 32 -1.99 4.20 10.81
CA ILE A 32 -2.26 4.36 9.37
C ILE A 32 -1.05 3.90 8.55
N ALA A 33 0.17 4.29 8.90
CA ALA A 33 1.38 3.85 8.20
C ALA A 33 1.56 2.31 8.22
N GLU A 34 1.23 1.67 9.34
CA GLU A 34 1.24 0.21 9.48
C GLU A 34 0.23 -0.47 8.55
N TRP A 35 -1.00 0.05 8.45
CA TRP A 35 -2.01 -0.47 7.50
C TRP A 35 -1.55 -0.42 6.05
N HIS A 36 -0.66 0.53 5.74
CA HIS A 36 -0.05 0.72 4.43
C HIS A 36 1.34 0.09 4.30
N ARG A 37 1.82 -0.61 5.33
CA ARG A 37 3.13 -1.30 5.38
C ARG A 37 4.30 -0.39 4.97
N LEU A 38 4.26 0.87 5.42
CA LEU A 38 5.32 1.82 5.08
C LEU A 38 6.64 1.53 5.81
N GLY A 39 6.64 0.70 6.86
CA GLY A 39 7.81 0.44 7.70
C GLY A 39 8.04 1.60 8.66
N ASP A 40 9.30 1.88 9.01
CA ASP A 40 9.64 3.00 9.88
C ASP A 40 9.26 4.33 9.22
N ILE A 41 8.62 5.21 9.99
CA ILE A 41 8.18 6.52 9.54
C ILE A 41 8.76 7.64 10.40
N GLU A 42 9.03 8.78 9.78
CA GLU A 42 9.34 10.04 10.43
C GLU A 42 8.22 11.04 10.12
N LEU A 43 7.55 11.57 11.14
CA LEU A 43 6.59 12.66 10.98
C LEU A 43 7.35 13.98 10.80
N LEU A 44 7.18 14.62 9.64
CA LEU A 44 7.92 15.83 9.29
C LEU A 44 7.15 17.12 9.57
N MET A 45 5.84 17.09 9.30
CA MET A 45 4.94 18.22 9.54
C MET A 45 3.50 17.75 9.58
N MET A 46 2.66 18.50 10.28
CA MET A 46 1.24 18.23 10.37
C MET A 46 0.41 19.50 10.45
N GLY A 47 -0.86 19.40 10.12
CA GLY A 47 -1.81 20.47 10.35
C GLY A 47 -2.01 20.75 11.85
N THR A 48 -2.25 22.02 12.17
CA THR A 48 -2.51 22.48 13.54
C THR A 48 -3.98 22.27 13.89
N GLN A 49 -4.26 21.86 15.14
CA GLN A 49 -5.64 21.66 15.61
C GLN A 49 -6.51 22.92 15.46
N SER A 50 -5.93 24.11 15.67
CA SER A 50 -6.60 25.40 15.53
C SER A 50 -7.06 25.70 14.10
N SER A 51 -6.38 25.13 13.10
CA SER A 51 -6.77 25.28 11.69
C SER A 51 -7.80 24.23 11.23
N GLY A 52 -8.10 23.22 12.05
CA GLY A 52 -8.89 22.05 11.63
C GLY A 52 -8.20 21.20 10.55
N ASN A 53 -6.93 21.50 10.21
CA ASN A 53 -6.17 20.75 9.24
C ASN A 53 -5.67 19.45 9.87
N LEU A 54 -6.17 18.32 9.38
CA LEU A 54 -5.84 16.98 9.86
C LEU A 54 -4.90 16.23 8.91
N GLN A 55 -4.22 16.98 8.04
CA GLN A 55 -3.24 16.45 7.09
C GLN A 55 -1.87 16.34 7.75
N PHE A 56 -1.05 15.42 7.24
CA PHE A 56 0.33 15.23 7.69
C PHE A 56 1.24 14.85 6.52
N ILE A 57 2.53 15.13 6.69
CA ILE A 57 3.59 14.64 5.82
C ILE A 57 4.52 13.76 6.65
N ILE A 58 4.72 12.54 6.19
CA ILE A 58 5.70 11.61 6.75
C ILE A 58 6.76 11.26 5.71
N GLN A 59 7.93 10.85 6.18
CA GLN A 59 8.95 10.21 5.38
C GLN A 59 9.07 8.75 5.80
N SER A 60 9.24 7.87 4.81
CA SER A 60 9.70 6.50 5.05
C SER A 60 10.71 6.10 3.99
N GLY A 61 11.88 5.65 4.44
CA GLY A 61 13.05 5.46 3.58
C GLY A 61 13.36 6.73 2.78
N CYS A 62 13.36 6.61 1.45
CA CYS A 62 13.61 7.71 0.51
C CYS A 62 12.33 8.36 -0.05
N CYS A 63 11.16 7.98 0.45
CA CYS A 63 9.87 8.44 -0.06
C CYS A 63 9.16 9.35 0.94
N TYR A 64 8.43 10.33 0.40
CA TYR A 64 7.54 11.20 1.16
C TYR A 64 6.09 10.82 0.91
N TYR A 65 5.27 10.98 1.94
CA TYR A 65 3.87 10.64 1.88
C TYR A 65 3.02 11.74 2.48
N TRP A 66 1.89 12.00 1.85
CA TRP A 66 0.83 12.86 2.35
C TRP A 66 -0.30 11.99 2.87
N GLY A 67 -0.76 12.27 4.08
CA GLY A 67 -1.88 11.57 4.70
C GLY A 67 -2.90 12.53 5.30
N ASN A 68 -4.08 11.99 5.59
CA ASN A 68 -5.17 12.73 6.20
C ASN A 68 -5.90 11.85 7.23
N LEU A 69 -5.91 12.30 8.49
CA LEU A 69 -6.50 11.55 9.61
C LEU A 69 -8.03 11.40 9.53
N MET A 70 -8.73 12.15 8.67
CA MET A 70 -10.18 12.02 8.53
C MET A 70 -10.60 10.84 7.66
N ILE A 71 -9.75 10.47 6.70
CA ILE A 71 -10.04 9.42 5.73
C ILE A 71 -9.12 8.22 5.89
N ASP A 72 -8.14 8.32 6.81
CA ASP A 72 -7.17 7.27 7.13
C ASP A 72 -6.41 6.75 5.88
N ASP A 73 -6.25 7.59 4.86
CA ASP A 73 -5.56 7.26 3.62
C ASP A 73 -4.18 7.92 3.59
N ILE A 74 -3.22 7.21 3.02
CA ILE A 74 -1.89 7.75 2.70
C ILE A 74 -1.68 7.72 1.18
N PHE A 75 -0.98 8.75 0.68
CA PHE A 75 -0.60 8.91 -0.71
C PHE A 75 0.90 9.17 -0.81
N GLU A 76 1.60 8.38 -1.63
CA GLU A 76 3.02 8.59 -1.91
C GLU A 76 3.18 9.79 -2.84
N ILE A 77 3.99 10.75 -2.43
CA ILE A 77 4.33 11.92 -3.23
C ILE A 77 5.33 11.51 -4.31
N ARG A 78 4.86 11.52 -5.56
CA ARG A 78 5.63 11.21 -6.76
C ARG A 78 6.37 12.43 -7.28
N LYS A 79 5.81 13.63 -7.14
CA LYS A 79 6.49 14.91 -7.36
C LYS A 79 5.92 15.99 -6.44
N PRO A 80 6.75 16.93 -5.96
CA PRO A 80 8.21 16.94 -6.06
C PRO A 80 8.88 15.84 -5.21
N LYS A 81 10.20 15.65 -5.36
CA LYS A 81 10.94 14.51 -4.76
C LYS A 81 11.77 14.87 -3.54
N THR A 82 11.96 16.15 -3.26
CA THR A 82 12.68 16.63 -2.08
C THR A 82 11.74 17.34 -1.12
N PHE A 83 12.02 17.26 0.18
CA PHE A 83 11.18 17.90 1.18
C PHE A 83 11.06 19.43 1.00
N PRO A 84 12.12 20.20 0.69
CA PRO A 84 11.99 21.64 0.46
C PRO A 84 11.06 21.99 -0.72
N GLU A 85 11.13 21.23 -1.82
CA GLU A 85 10.22 21.43 -2.94
C GLU A 85 8.78 21.06 -2.59
N ILE A 86 8.58 20.05 -1.74
CA ILE A 86 7.24 19.66 -1.23
C ILE A 86 6.67 20.79 -0.39
N LEU A 87 7.47 21.35 0.52
CA LEU A 87 7.09 22.48 1.35
C LEU A 87 6.69 23.69 0.50
N HIS A 88 7.52 24.05 -0.48
CA HIS A 88 7.23 25.13 -1.41
C HIS A 88 5.96 24.89 -2.22
N ALA A 89 5.74 23.66 -2.70
CA ALA A 89 4.53 23.30 -3.44
C ALA A 89 3.27 23.42 -2.57
N LEU A 90 3.33 22.97 -1.31
CA LEU A 90 2.24 23.11 -0.35
C LEU A 90 1.95 24.57 0.00
N ALA A 91 2.99 25.38 0.22
CA ALA A 91 2.84 26.79 0.57
C ALA A 91 2.22 27.63 -0.57
N THR A 92 2.57 27.31 -1.82
CA THR A 92 2.14 28.10 -2.99
C THR A 92 0.86 27.60 -3.65
N LYS A 93 0.60 26.29 -3.61
CA LYS A 93 -0.47 25.64 -4.37
C LYS A 93 -1.30 24.67 -3.54
N GLY A 94 -1.02 24.53 -2.25
CA GLY A 94 -1.63 23.51 -1.41
C GLY A 94 -1.36 22.10 -1.95
N HIS A 95 -2.25 21.16 -1.65
CA HIS A 95 -2.13 19.77 -2.10
C HIS A 95 -2.16 19.61 -3.63
N PHE A 96 -2.74 20.57 -4.38
CA PHE A 96 -2.72 20.56 -5.86
C PHE A 96 -1.30 20.74 -6.44
N GLY A 97 -0.35 21.25 -5.64
CA GLY A 97 1.06 21.31 -6.01
C GLY A 97 1.76 19.95 -6.02
N LEU A 98 1.13 18.92 -5.42
CA LEU A 98 1.69 17.59 -5.28
C LEU A 98 1.11 16.64 -6.35
N LYS A 99 1.99 15.88 -7.00
CA LYS A 99 1.58 14.67 -7.73
C LYS A 99 1.76 13.49 -6.81
N TYR A 100 0.68 12.84 -6.44
CA TYR A 100 0.71 11.71 -5.52
C TYR A 100 -0.07 10.51 -6.07
N LYS A 101 0.21 9.34 -5.50
CA LYS A 101 -0.48 8.08 -5.79
C LYS A 101 -0.96 7.48 -4.47
N LYS A 102 -2.24 7.10 -4.41
CA LYS A 102 -2.79 6.41 -3.24
C LYS A 102 -1.97 5.16 -2.93
N VAL A 103 -1.55 5.03 -1.68
CA VAL A 103 -1.00 3.80 -1.12
C VAL A 103 -2.20 3.00 -0.66
N GLU A 104 -2.34 1.78 -1.17
CA GLU A 104 -3.47 0.93 -0.81
C GLU A 104 -3.21 0.27 0.54
N ARG A 105 -4.27 0.03 1.33
CA ARG A 105 -4.15 -0.74 2.57
C ARG A 105 -3.93 -2.20 2.24
N ILE A 106 -3.08 -2.86 3.01
CA ILE A 106 -2.89 -4.31 2.91
C ILE A 106 -3.90 -4.99 3.83
N PRO A 107 -4.77 -5.88 3.32
CA PRO A 107 -5.75 -6.58 4.14
C PRO A 107 -5.05 -7.44 5.21
N GLU A 108 -5.73 -7.61 6.35
CA GLU A 108 -5.23 -8.47 7.43
C GLU A 108 -4.98 -9.90 6.93
N GLY A 109 -3.87 -10.50 7.38
CA GLY A 109 -3.45 -11.83 6.93
C GLY A 109 -2.87 -11.86 5.51
N TRP A 110 -2.64 -10.71 4.88
CA TRP A 110 -1.92 -10.59 3.60
C TRP A 110 -0.65 -9.75 3.74
N THR A 111 0.29 -9.96 2.82
CA THR A 111 1.50 -9.16 2.65
C THR A 111 1.81 -8.90 1.19
N ASN A 112 2.41 -7.73 0.93
CA ASN A 112 2.96 -7.32 -0.36
C ASN A 112 4.49 -7.08 -0.28
N ASP A 113 5.15 -7.61 0.76
CA ASP A 113 6.60 -7.50 0.95
C ASP A 113 7.35 -8.03 -0.29
N PRO A 114 8.11 -7.19 -1.01
CA PRO A 114 8.83 -7.58 -2.21
C PRO A 114 9.72 -8.82 -2.04
N ILE A 115 10.38 -8.97 -0.90
CA ILE A 115 11.29 -10.10 -0.65
C ILE A 115 10.49 -11.40 -0.57
N MET A 116 9.35 -11.37 0.12
CA MET A 116 8.46 -12.53 0.18
C MET A 116 7.84 -12.82 -1.19
N LEU A 117 7.35 -11.81 -1.90
CA LEU A 117 6.73 -11.99 -3.21
C LEU A 117 7.72 -12.55 -4.25
N GLU A 118 8.98 -12.14 -4.22
CA GLU A 118 10.03 -12.62 -5.12
C GLU A 118 10.31 -14.12 -4.93
N ARG A 119 10.34 -14.58 -3.67
CA ARG A 119 10.48 -16.00 -3.32
C ARG A 119 9.41 -16.89 -3.96
N TYR A 120 8.23 -16.36 -4.23
CA TYR A 120 7.13 -17.09 -4.87
C TYR A 120 6.92 -16.71 -6.35
N SER A 121 7.68 -15.74 -6.88
CA SER A 121 7.53 -15.31 -8.28
C SER A 121 8.62 -15.88 -9.20
N HIS A 122 9.72 -16.42 -8.66
CA HIS A 122 10.80 -16.96 -9.47
C HIS A 122 10.40 -18.25 -10.20
N THR A 123 11.03 -18.51 -11.35
CA THR A 123 10.85 -19.75 -12.11
C THR A 123 11.18 -20.96 -11.24
N GLY A 124 10.30 -21.97 -11.22
CA GLY A 124 10.44 -23.18 -10.42
C GLY A 124 9.97 -23.05 -8.97
N SER A 125 9.48 -21.87 -8.55
CA SER A 125 8.75 -21.73 -7.28
C SER A 125 7.40 -22.43 -7.34
N SER A 126 6.83 -22.82 -6.19
CA SER A 126 5.52 -23.50 -6.12
C SER A 126 4.41 -22.72 -6.83
N VAL A 127 4.34 -21.39 -6.65
CA VAL A 127 3.32 -20.57 -7.33
C VAL A 127 3.57 -20.54 -8.85
N SER A 128 4.83 -20.45 -9.29
CA SER A 128 5.14 -20.49 -10.73
C SER A 128 4.80 -21.82 -11.38
N SER A 129 5.04 -22.94 -10.68
CA SER A 129 4.70 -24.28 -11.18
C SER A 129 3.18 -24.45 -11.30
N ILE A 130 2.43 -24.06 -10.27
CA ILE A 130 0.96 -24.10 -10.34
C ILE A 130 0.48 -23.19 -11.48
N ALA A 131 0.99 -21.97 -11.61
CA ALA A 131 0.61 -21.07 -12.69
C ALA A 131 0.81 -21.68 -14.09
N GLN A 132 1.92 -22.40 -14.29
CA GLN A 132 2.20 -23.12 -15.54
C GLN A 132 1.17 -24.21 -15.83
N TRP A 133 0.73 -24.97 -14.82
CA TRP A 133 -0.33 -25.98 -14.99
C TRP A 133 -1.65 -25.38 -15.51
N TYR A 134 -1.88 -24.08 -15.32
CA TYR A 134 -3.04 -23.34 -15.83
C TYR A 134 -2.74 -22.47 -17.05
N GLY A 135 -1.56 -22.64 -17.67
CA GLY A 135 -1.15 -21.91 -18.87
C GLY A 135 -0.89 -20.41 -18.62
N LEU A 136 -0.63 -20.02 -17.37
CA LEU A 136 -0.31 -18.64 -17.02
C LEU A 136 1.20 -18.41 -17.13
N GLU A 137 1.58 -17.50 -18.02
CA GLU A 137 2.96 -17.12 -18.26
C GLU A 137 3.27 -15.74 -17.68
N ASN A 138 4.56 -15.43 -17.54
CA ASN A 138 5.06 -14.12 -17.09
C ASN A 138 4.36 -13.62 -15.82
N ILE A 139 4.19 -14.52 -14.85
CA ILE A 139 3.46 -14.20 -13.63
C ILE A 139 4.23 -13.20 -12.76
N LYS A 140 3.47 -12.41 -12.01
CA LYS A 140 3.99 -11.63 -10.88
C LYS A 140 3.08 -11.85 -9.68
N VAL A 141 3.61 -12.42 -8.60
CA VAL A 141 2.87 -12.48 -7.34
C VAL A 141 2.80 -11.06 -6.77
N VAL A 142 1.59 -10.61 -6.42
CA VAL A 142 1.33 -9.24 -5.94
C VAL A 142 0.83 -9.21 -4.50
N LEU A 143 0.25 -10.32 -4.01
CA LEU A 143 -0.08 -10.53 -2.61
C LEU A 143 0.14 -11.98 -2.22
N MET A 144 0.58 -12.18 -0.98
CA MET A 144 0.73 -13.49 -0.37
C MET A 144 0.03 -13.51 0.99
N GLY A 145 -0.63 -14.61 1.33
CA GLY A 145 -1.14 -14.86 2.68
C GLY A 145 0.03 -14.95 3.65
N THR A 146 -0.10 -14.32 4.82
CA THR A 146 0.93 -14.42 5.86
C THR A 146 0.86 -15.78 6.56
N ARG A 147 1.95 -16.21 7.20
CA ARG A 147 2.01 -17.52 7.88
C ARG A 147 0.98 -17.63 9.00
N GLU A 148 0.68 -16.53 9.66
CA GLU A 148 -0.29 -16.41 10.75
C GLU A 148 -1.71 -16.64 10.27
N SER A 149 -2.00 -16.35 9.00
CA SER A 149 -3.33 -16.59 8.42
C SER A 149 -3.66 -18.08 8.28
N GLY A 150 -2.67 -18.97 8.37
CA GLY A 150 -2.83 -20.42 8.20
C GLY A 150 -3.22 -20.85 6.78
N ASP A 151 -3.46 -19.89 5.88
CA ASP A 151 -3.95 -20.11 4.53
C ASP A 151 -2.91 -19.62 3.52
N MET A 152 -2.33 -20.54 2.74
CA MET A 152 -1.29 -20.22 1.74
C MET A 152 -1.90 -19.70 0.43
N LYS A 153 -2.81 -18.74 0.56
CA LYS A 153 -3.44 -18.04 -0.55
C LYS A 153 -2.48 -17.03 -1.17
N PHE A 154 -2.64 -16.80 -2.47
CA PHE A 154 -1.87 -15.79 -3.19
C PHE A 154 -2.75 -15.10 -4.23
N ILE A 155 -2.36 -13.87 -4.59
CA ILE A 155 -2.87 -13.19 -5.78
C ILE A 155 -1.69 -12.90 -6.69
N LEU A 156 -1.82 -13.30 -7.95
CA LEU A 156 -0.83 -13.04 -8.99
C LEU A 156 -1.45 -12.27 -10.16
N MET A 157 -0.58 -11.65 -10.95
CA MET A 157 -0.91 -11.00 -12.21
C MET A 157 -0.30 -11.80 -13.38
N SER A 158 -1.08 -11.98 -14.45
CA SER A 158 -0.60 -12.50 -15.74
C SER A 158 -1.42 -11.88 -16.86
N GLY A 159 -0.76 -11.45 -17.95
CA GLY A 159 -1.45 -10.86 -19.11
C GLY A 159 -2.36 -9.66 -18.78
N GLY A 160 -2.04 -8.88 -17.74
CA GLY A 160 -2.87 -7.75 -17.28
C GLY A 160 -4.13 -8.13 -16.50
N ARG A 161 -4.33 -9.42 -16.18
CA ARG A 161 -5.42 -9.93 -15.34
C ARG A 161 -4.90 -10.38 -13.98
N TYR A 162 -5.80 -10.52 -13.02
CA TYR A 162 -5.49 -10.97 -11.66
C TYR A 162 -6.11 -12.33 -11.39
N TYR A 163 -5.36 -13.15 -10.67
CA TYR A 163 -5.75 -14.52 -10.34
C TYR A 163 -5.53 -14.76 -8.86
N ARG A 164 -6.48 -15.47 -8.23
CA ARG A 164 -6.41 -15.93 -6.85
C ARG A 164 -6.09 -17.41 -6.87
N GLY A 165 -5.07 -17.83 -6.14
CA GLY A 165 -4.75 -19.24 -5.97
C GLY A 165 -4.48 -19.59 -4.52
N ASN A 166 -4.25 -20.88 -4.29
CA ASN A 166 -3.94 -21.42 -2.97
C ASN A 166 -2.97 -22.59 -3.11
N LEU A 167 -1.82 -22.51 -2.45
CA LEU A 167 -0.76 -23.52 -2.51
C LEU A 167 -1.13 -24.88 -1.88
N MET A 168 -2.23 -24.95 -1.12
CA MET A 168 -2.65 -26.19 -0.45
C MET A 168 -3.56 -27.07 -1.32
N ILE A 169 -4.22 -26.47 -2.30
CA ILE A 169 -5.21 -27.15 -3.15
C ILE A 169 -4.90 -27.01 -4.65
N ASP A 170 -3.84 -26.27 -5.00
CA ASP A 170 -3.34 -26.05 -6.35
C ASP A 170 -4.39 -25.55 -7.37
N ASP A 171 -5.47 -24.92 -6.87
CA ASP A 171 -6.51 -24.31 -7.69
C ASP A 171 -6.18 -22.84 -7.98
N ILE A 172 -6.40 -22.43 -9.23
CA ILE A 172 -6.34 -21.02 -9.66
C ILE A 172 -7.71 -20.56 -10.17
N PHE A 173 -8.09 -19.36 -9.75
CA PHE A 173 -9.30 -18.67 -10.19
C PHE A 173 -8.96 -17.28 -10.74
N GLU A 174 -9.52 -16.92 -11.89
CA GLU A 174 -9.45 -15.55 -12.41
C GLU A 174 -10.38 -14.64 -11.62
N ILE A 175 -9.86 -13.52 -11.12
CA ILE A 175 -10.67 -12.47 -10.50
C ILE A 175 -11.33 -11.65 -11.61
N THR A 176 -12.63 -11.85 -11.82
CA THR A 176 -13.39 -11.15 -12.86
C THR A 176 -13.90 -9.79 -12.38
N LYS A 177 -14.14 -9.65 -11.08
CA LYS A 177 -14.47 -8.37 -10.42
C LYS A 177 -13.91 -8.33 -8.98
N PRO A 178 -13.33 -7.18 -8.56
CA PRO A 178 -12.94 -6.04 -9.39
C PRO A 178 -11.69 -6.32 -10.23
N LYS A 179 -11.49 -5.56 -11.32
CA LYS A 179 -10.41 -5.82 -12.32
C LYS A 179 -9.08 -5.10 -12.06
N THR A 180 -9.03 -4.20 -11.08
CA THR A 180 -7.82 -3.40 -10.79
C THR A 180 -7.29 -3.76 -9.41
N PHE A 181 -5.97 -3.86 -9.25
CA PHE A 181 -5.36 -4.18 -7.96
C PHE A 181 -5.81 -3.30 -6.78
N PRO A 182 -5.90 -1.96 -6.90
CA PRO A 182 -6.48 -1.11 -5.86
C PRO A 182 -7.87 -1.54 -5.38
N ALA A 183 -8.78 -1.77 -6.33
CA ALA A 183 -10.13 -2.21 -6.00
C ALA A 183 -10.15 -3.62 -5.39
N ILE A 184 -9.24 -4.51 -5.80
CA ILE A 184 -9.09 -5.85 -5.20
C ILE A 184 -8.66 -5.72 -3.74
N LEU A 185 -7.62 -4.93 -3.46
CA LEU A 185 -7.16 -4.65 -2.09
C LEU A 185 -8.28 -4.03 -1.25
N HIS A 186 -8.99 -3.04 -1.78
CA HIS A 186 -10.11 -2.42 -1.09
C HIS A 186 -11.24 -3.41 -0.76
N ALA A 187 -11.57 -4.29 -1.71
CA ALA A 187 -12.59 -5.32 -1.52
C ALA A 187 -12.17 -6.32 -0.44
N LEU A 188 -10.93 -6.82 -0.51
CA LEU A 188 -10.36 -7.72 0.50
C LEU A 188 -10.27 -7.08 1.88
N TYR A 189 -9.88 -5.81 1.97
CA TYR A 189 -9.78 -5.11 3.25
C TYR A 189 -11.14 -4.93 3.92
N ARG A 190 -12.16 -4.52 3.16
CA ARG A 190 -13.49 -4.21 3.71
C ARG A 190 -14.32 -5.44 4.02
N ARG A 191 -14.13 -6.50 3.22
CA ARG A 191 -15.08 -7.60 3.10
C ARG A 191 -14.37 -8.95 2.84
N GLY A 192 -13.05 -9.03 2.85
CA GLY A 192 -12.34 -10.31 2.62
C GLY A 192 -12.62 -10.94 1.24
N ASP A 193 -12.30 -12.23 1.13
CA ASP A 193 -12.35 -12.98 -0.14
C ASP A 193 -13.75 -13.03 -0.78
N TRP A 194 -14.83 -12.92 0.00
CA TRP A 194 -16.21 -12.97 -0.51
C TRP A 194 -16.62 -11.77 -1.37
N ALA A 195 -15.85 -10.68 -1.29
CA ALA A 195 -16.08 -9.48 -2.08
C ALA A 195 -15.61 -9.59 -3.55
N LEU A 196 -14.85 -10.65 -3.86
CA LEU A 196 -14.31 -10.89 -5.17
C LEU A 196 -15.20 -11.88 -5.94
N THR A 197 -15.36 -11.65 -7.24
CA THR A 197 -16.01 -12.58 -8.15
C THR A 197 -14.96 -13.33 -8.94
N TYR A 198 -15.12 -14.64 -9.06
CA TYR A 198 -14.13 -15.52 -9.64
C TYR A 198 -14.68 -16.40 -10.75
N ASN A 199 -13.84 -16.76 -11.71
CA ASN A 199 -14.06 -17.89 -12.61
C ASN A 199 -12.95 -18.93 -12.39
N LYS A 200 -13.31 -20.21 -12.26
CA LYS A 200 -12.31 -21.29 -12.18
C LYS A 200 -11.54 -21.36 -13.50
N VAL A 201 -10.20 -21.34 -13.43
CA VAL A 201 -9.34 -21.53 -14.59
C VAL A 201 -9.23 -23.03 -14.84
N LYS A 202 -9.27 -23.45 -16.10
CA LYS A 202 -9.04 -24.86 -16.44
C LYS A 202 -7.55 -25.14 -16.47
N GLN A 203 -7.17 -26.25 -15.87
CA GLN A 203 -5.83 -26.77 -15.98
C GLN A 203 -5.56 -27.21 -17.43
N VAL A 204 -4.35 -26.96 -17.92
CA VAL A 204 -3.92 -27.27 -19.30
C VAL A 204 -2.91 -28.42 -19.35
N GLU A 205 -2.23 -28.72 -18.24
CA GLU A 205 -1.33 -29.87 -18.09
C GLU A 205 -1.94 -30.89 -17.13
N GLU A 206 -1.96 -32.18 -17.50
CA GLU A 206 -2.27 -33.27 -16.55
C GLU A 206 -1.03 -33.51 -15.65
N ILE A 207 -1.22 -33.52 -14.33
CA ILE A 207 -0.17 -33.78 -13.31
C ILE A 207 0.18 -35.26 -13.27
#